data_AF-A0A7U7CWV6-F1
#
_entry.id   AF-A0A7U7CWV6-F1
#
_cell.length_a   1.000
_cell.length_b   1.000
_cell.length_c   1.000
_cell.angle_alpha   90.00
_cell.angle_beta   90.00
_cell.angle_gamma   90.00
#
_symmetry.space_group_name_H-M   'P 1'
#
loop_
_entity.id
_entity.type
_entity.pdbx_description
1 polymer ?
#
loop_
_entity_poly.entity_id
_entity_poly.type
_entity_poly.pdbx_seq_one_letter_code
_entity_poly.pdbx_strand_id
1 'polypeptide(L)'
;MKKILLTAIMLVGLSAFSKAQTTGRVGINTTTPAATLDVVANTTDNARPDALLVPRMTRAQLLAKDAAYTTAQNGALAFVTTIDGTATPKTTNVTAVGFYYYDGQTTNTWITVGGGGIVTPVAPSVRTSATGADLSAADLNGYVFLTTNADLSTIPVSAATKGKTITLVKVGGGTLTVNGASAASFNSMTTNGRGLGFVYDGASWQSYSAQ
;
A
#
# COMPACT_ATOMS: atom_id res chain seq x y z
N MET A 1 -56.09 11.41 -36.03
CA MET A 1 -55.27 10.21 -36.37
C MET A 1 -53.76 10.48 -36.35
N LYS A 2 -53.25 11.53 -37.03
CA LYS A 2 -51.79 11.85 -37.05
C LYS A 2 -51.15 12.09 -35.66
N LYS A 3 -51.87 12.72 -34.73
CA LYS A 3 -51.36 13.00 -33.36
C LYS A 3 -51.23 11.73 -32.50
N ILE A 4 -52.16 10.78 -32.64
CA ILE A 4 -52.14 9.50 -31.91
C ILE A 4 -51.01 8.60 -32.43
N LEU A 5 -50.74 8.65 -33.74
CA LEU A 5 -49.64 7.94 -34.37
C LEU A 5 -48.27 8.45 -33.89
N LEU A 6 -48.08 9.77 -33.75
CA LEU A 6 -46.84 10.34 -33.23
C LEU A 6 -46.57 9.93 -31.77
N THR A 7 -47.60 9.96 -30.91
CA THR A 7 -47.47 9.53 -29.51
C THR A 7 -47.18 8.03 -29.39
N ALA A 8 -47.78 7.20 -30.24
CA ALA A 8 -47.51 5.77 -30.25
C ALA A 8 -46.07 5.46 -30.72
N ILE A 9 -45.57 6.18 -31.73
CA ILE A 9 -44.19 6.04 -32.22
C ILE A 9 -43.18 6.50 -31.16
N MET A 10 -43.44 7.59 -30.44
CA MET A 10 -42.58 8.04 -29.34
C MET A 10 -42.56 7.04 -28.17
N LEU A 11 -43.71 6.47 -27.79
CA LEU A 11 -43.79 5.50 -26.70
C LEU A 11 -43.09 4.17 -27.03
N VAL A 12 -43.26 3.68 -28.26
CA VAL A 12 -42.55 2.48 -28.75
C VAL A 12 -41.05 2.77 -28.90
N GLY A 13 -40.68 3.95 -29.42
CA GLY A 13 -39.30 4.42 -29.50
C GLY A 13 -38.60 4.43 -28.14
N LEU A 14 -39.22 5.03 -27.11
CA LEU A 14 -38.68 5.05 -25.75
C LEU A 14 -38.53 3.64 -25.16
N SER A 15 -39.49 2.74 -25.40
CA SER A 15 -39.41 1.35 -24.94
C SER A 15 -38.32 0.53 -25.66
N ALA A 16 -38.04 0.82 -26.92
CA ALA A 16 -36.96 0.19 -27.68
C ALA A 16 -35.58 0.70 -27.27
N PHE A 17 -35.43 2.00 -26.95
CA PHE A 17 -34.19 2.54 -26.39
C PHE A 17 -33.87 1.97 -25.00
N SER A 18 -34.89 1.68 -24.19
CA SER A 18 -34.68 1.00 -22.90
C SER A 18 -34.24 -0.46 -23.01
N LYS A 19 -34.36 -1.09 -24.20
CA LYS A 19 -33.94 -2.47 -24.46
C LYS A 19 -32.50 -2.58 -25.02
N ALA A 20 -31.88 -1.46 -25.41
CA ALA A 20 -30.49 -1.45 -25.88
C ALA A 20 -29.45 -1.71 -24.77
N GLN A 21 -29.89 -1.83 -23.50
CA GLN A 21 -29.06 -2.25 -22.34
C GLN A 21 -29.05 -3.77 -22.08
N THR A 22 -29.62 -4.59 -22.97
CA THR A 22 -29.85 -6.04 -22.73
C THR A 22 -28.59 -6.92 -22.67
N THR A 23 -27.39 -6.38 -22.89
CA THR A 23 -26.12 -7.10 -22.68
C THR A 23 -25.48 -6.85 -21.30
N GLY A 24 -26.16 -6.12 -20.41
CA GLY A 24 -25.68 -5.84 -19.06
C GLY A 24 -24.50 -4.85 -19.00
N ARG A 25 -24.23 -4.11 -20.09
CA ARG A 25 -23.17 -3.10 -20.16
C ARG A 25 -23.76 -1.73 -20.44
N VAL A 26 -23.28 -0.72 -19.72
CA VAL A 26 -23.68 0.68 -19.83
C VAL A 26 -22.46 1.48 -20.27
N GLY A 27 -22.54 2.13 -21.44
CA GLY A 27 -21.53 3.08 -21.91
C GLY A 27 -21.95 4.51 -21.65
N ILE A 28 -21.05 5.33 -21.13
CA ILE A 28 -21.16 6.80 -21.12
C ILE A 28 -20.07 7.33 -22.04
N ASN A 29 -20.46 8.06 -23.09
CA ASN A 29 -19.56 8.57 -24.11
C ASN A 29 -18.81 7.48 -24.92
N THR A 30 -19.35 6.26 -24.97
CA THR A 30 -18.86 5.13 -25.78
C THR A 30 -20.01 4.27 -26.29
N THR A 31 -19.95 3.87 -27.56
CA THR A 31 -20.95 2.97 -28.18
C THR A 31 -20.56 1.50 -28.09
N THR A 32 -19.34 1.20 -27.64
CA THR A 32 -18.80 -0.16 -27.52
C THR A 32 -18.20 -0.37 -26.13
N PRO A 33 -19.03 -0.52 -25.08
CA PRO A 33 -18.53 -0.64 -23.71
C PRO A 33 -17.67 -1.90 -23.51
N ALA A 34 -16.44 -1.70 -23.02
CA ALA A 34 -15.54 -2.79 -22.68
C ALA A 34 -15.84 -3.44 -21.32
N ALA A 35 -16.60 -2.75 -20.46
CA ALA A 35 -16.98 -3.18 -19.12
C ALA A 35 -18.49 -2.97 -18.84
N THR A 36 -18.96 -3.45 -17.69
CA THR A 36 -20.35 -3.27 -17.21
C THR A 36 -20.74 -1.79 -17.11
N LEU A 37 -19.81 -0.93 -16.68
CA LEU A 37 -19.89 0.53 -16.82
C LEU A 37 -18.58 0.99 -17.47
N ASP A 38 -18.66 1.60 -18.64
CA ASP A 38 -17.52 2.15 -19.37
C ASP A 38 -17.75 3.64 -19.61
N VAL A 39 -16.88 4.48 -19.07
CA VAL A 39 -16.97 5.94 -19.15
C VAL A 39 -15.72 6.45 -19.85
N VAL A 40 -15.87 6.91 -21.08
CA VAL A 40 -14.76 7.41 -21.90
C VAL A 40 -14.68 8.93 -21.83
N ALA A 41 -13.46 9.46 -21.70
CA ALA A 41 -13.21 10.90 -21.62
C ALA A 41 -13.63 11.64 -22.91
N ASN A 42 -14.15 12.86 -22.75
CA ASN A 42 -14.30 13.83 -23.83
C ASN A 42 -13.01 14.65 -23.94
N THR A 43 -12.22 14.34 -24.97
CA THR A 43 -10.91 14.99 -25.21
C THR A 43 -10.99 16.31 -25.98
N THR A 44 -12.19 16.80 -26.27
CA THR A 44 -12.41 17.98 -27.14
C THR A 44 -13.09 19.15 -26.45
N ASP A 45 -13.85 18.89 -25.38
CA ASP A 45 -14.54 19.92 -24.59
C ASP A 45 -13.81 20.16 -23.25
N ASN A 46 -12.82 21.06 -23.27
CA ASN A 46 -12.01 21.39 -22.10
C ASN A 46 -12.79 22.12 -20.98
N ALA A 47 -14.03 22.56 -21.22
CA ALA A 47 -14.86 23.19 -20.20
C ALA A 47 -15.66 22.18 -19.38
N ARG A 48 -15.67 20.91 -19.77
CA ARG A 48 -16.47 19.86 -19.17
C ARG A 48 -15.57 18.83 -18.45
N PRO A 49 -15.69 18.69 -17.12
CA PRO A 49 -14.90 17.70 -16.39
C PRO A 49 -15.42 16.28 -16.66
N ASP A 50 -14.52 15.38 -17.05
CA ASP A 50 -14.80 13.95 -17.07
C ASP A 50 -14.50 13.34 -15.70
N ALA A 51 -15.55 12.87 -15.01
CA ALA A 51 -15.39 12.23 -13.72
C ALA A 51 -16.58 11.31 -13.40
N LEU A 52 -16.35 10.32 -12.54
CA LEU A 52 -17.39 9.59 -11.84
C LEU A 52 -17.48 10.11 -10.40
N LEU A 53 -18.59 10.76 -10.06
CA LEU A 53 -18.89 11.15 -8.69
C LEU A 53 -19.60 10.00 -7.97
N VAL A 54 -18.92 9.42 -6.98
CA VAL A 54 -19.51 8.49 -6.01
C VAL A 54 -20.29 9.26 -4.92
N PRO A 55 -21.12 8.60 -4.10
CA PRO A 55 -21.75 9.24 -2.95
C PRO A 55 -20.73 9.95 -2.05
N ARG A 56 -20.96 11.25 -1.83
CA ARG A 56 -20.16 12.10 -0.94
C ARG A 56 -20.95 12.34 0.33
N MET A 57 -20.34 12.09 1.49
CA MET A 57 -21.01 12.28 2.77
C MET A 57 -20.02 12.62 3.88
N THR A 58 -20.49 13.15 5.00
CA THR A 58 -19.68 13.30 6.22
C THR A 58 -19.60 11.99 6.98
N ARG A 59 -18.67 11.85 7.93
CA ARG A 59 -18.59 10.64 8.78
C ARG A 59 -19.87 10.48 9.61
N ALA A 60 -20.47 11.56 10.10
CA ALA A 60 -21.74 11.53 10.81
C ALA A 60 -22.90 11.03 9.92
N GLN A 61 -22.93 11.42 8.64
CA GLN A 61 -23.93 10.92 7.68
C GLN A 61 -23.71 9.46 7.28
N LEU A 62 -22.45 8.98 7.33
CA LEU A 62 -22.10 7.59 7.12
C LEU A 62 -22.51 6.74 8.34
N LEU A 63 -22.22 7.24 9.54
CA LEU A 63 -22.68 6.72 10.82
C LEU A 63 -24.21 6.61 10.88
N ALA A 64 -24.95 7.61 10.42
CA ALA A 64 -26.41 7.55 10.41
C ALA A 64 -26.95 6.39 9.55
N LYS A 65 -26.11 5.81 8.67
CA LYS A 65 -26.43 4.66 7.81
C LYS A 65 -25.76 3.36 8.28
N ASP A 66 -25.19 3.31 9.49
CA ASP A 66 -24.41 2.16 9.97
C ASP A 66 -25.19 0.84 9.84
N ALA A 67 -26.49 0.84 10.18
CA ALA A 67 -27.37 -0.32 10.08
C ALA A 67 -27.69 -0.74 8.63
N ALA A 68 -27.60 0.18 7.66
CA ALA A 68 -27.90 -0.09 6.25
C ALA A 68 -26.74 -0.75 5.50
N TYR A 69 -25.50 -0.63 6.01
CA TYR A 69 -24.34 -1.30 5.43
C TYR A 69 -24.21 -2.69 6.00
N THR A 70 -24.62 -3.69 5.22
CA THR A 70 -24.54 -5.11 5.56
C THR A 70 -23.66 -5.84 4.55
N THR A 71 -23.55 -7.17 4.64
CA THR A 71 -22.80 -7.98 3.67
C THR A 71 -23.22 -7.72 2.22
N ALA A 72 -24.48 -7.36 1.96
CA ALA A 72 -24.97 -7.05 0.61
C ALA A 72 -24.35 -5.77 -0.01
N GLN A 73 -23.78 -4.88 0.82
CA GLN A 73 -23.10 -3.65 0.38
C GLN A 73 -21.58 -3.81 0.35
N ASN A 74 -21.07 -5.03 0.47
CA ASN A 74 -19.63 -5.29 0.36
C ASN A 74 -19.08 -4.75 -0.97
N GLY A 75 -18.02 -3.94 -0.90
CA GLY A 75 -17.42 -3.26 -2.04
C GLY A 75 -18.04 -1.89 -2.37
N ALA A 76 -19.00 -1.40 -1.60
CA ALA A 76 -19.54 -0.06 -1.78
C ALA A 76 -18.44 1.01 -1.62
N LEU A 77 -18.36 1.95 -2.56
CA LEU A 77 -17.38 3.04 -2.57
C LEU A 77 -18.06 4.36 -2.21
N ALA A 78 -17.45 5.12 -1.30
CA ALA A 78 -17.91 6.44 -0.90
C ALA A 78 -16.72 7.39 -0.70
N PHE A 79 -16.98 8.69 -0.82
CA PHE A 79 -16.01 9.72 -0.47
C PHE A 79 -16.47 10.45 0.79
N VAL A 80 -15.65 10.39 1.84
CA VAL A 80 -15.90 11.08 3.10
C VAL A 80 -15.35 12.50 2.99
N THR A 81 -16.24 13.48 3.16
CA THR A 81 -15.96 14.91 2.95
C THR A 81 -15.53 15.66 4.20
N THR A 82 -15.88 15.14 5.38
CA THR A 82 -15.59 15.77 6.68
C THR A 82 -15.55 14.70 7.77
N ILE A 83 -14.65 14.88 8.73
CA ILE A 83 -14.50 14.02 9.90
C ILE A 83 -15.23 14.66 11.08
N ASP A 84 -16.48 14.23 11.27
CA ASP A 84 -17.42 14.69 12.29
C ASP A 84 -18.09 13.50 13.02
N GLY A 85 -18.84 13.78 14.09
CA GLY A 85 -19.49 12.74 14.90
C GLY A 85 -18.51 11.81 15.63
N THR A 86 -19.01 10.74 16.23
CA THR A 86 -18.20 9.73 16.94
C THR A 86 -18.04 8.49 16.07
N ALA A 87 -16.82 7.92 16.04
CA ALA A 87 -16.59 6.68 15.31
C ALA A 87 -17.39 5.51 15.92
N THR A 88 -17.92 4.66 15.04
CA THR A 88 -18.49 3.34 15.36
C THR A 88 -17.52 2.24 15.02
N PRO A 89 -17.78 0.98 15.41
CA PRO A 89 -17.03 -0.16 14.92
C PRO A 89 -16.85 -0.14 13.39
N LYS A 90 -17.88 0.20 12.61
CA LYS A 90 -17.77 0.24 11.14
C LYS A 90 -17.01 1.44 10.60
N THR A 91 -17.02 2.58 11.29
CA THR A 91 -16.35 3.82 10.84
C THR A 91 -15.03 4.09 11.55
N THR A 92 -14.50 3.12 12.30
CA THR A 92 -13.28 3.26 13.10
C THR A 92 -12.06 3.69 12.28
N ASN A 93 -11.94 3.23 11.03
CA ASN A 93 -10.82 3.62 10.15
C ASN A 93 -11.08 4.93 9.38
N VAL A 94 -12.25 5.55 9.55
CA VAL A 94 -12.61 6.83 8.90
C VAL A 94 -12.05 7.98 9.73
N THR A 95 -10.75 8.20 9.60
CA THR A 95 -9.97 9.18 10.37
C THR A 95 -9.57 10.41 9.56
N ALA A 96 -9.73 10.38 8.23
CA ALA A 96 -9.38 11.48 7.34
C ALA A 96 -10.39 11.62 6.18
N VAL A 97 -10.47 12.80 5.59
CA VAL A 97 -11.23 13.04 4.36
C VAL A 97 -10.61 12.21 3.24
N GLY A 98 -11.42 11.47 2.48
CA GLY A 98 -10.90 10.60 1.44
C GLY A 98 -11.89 9.55 0.94
N PHE A 99 -11.41 8.71 0.03
CA PHE A 99 -12.18 7.56 -0.47
C PHE A 99 -12.12 6.39 0.51
N TYR A 100 -13.26 5.72 0.66
CA TYR A 100 -13.41 4.52 1.47
C TYR A 100 -14.26 3.48 0.75
N TYR A 101 -13.90 2.21 0.87
CA TYR A 101 -14.76 1.10 0.48
C TYR A 101 -15.27 0.37 1.72
N TYR A 102 -16.49 -0.18 1.65
CA TYR A 102 -17.06 -0.99 2.72
C TYR A 102 -16.67 -2.45 2.57
N ASP A 103 -15.95 -3.00 3.53
CA ASP A 103 -15.70 -4.44 3.65
C ASP A 103 -16.75 -5.06 4.57
N GLY A 104 -17.81 -5.59 3.95
CA GLY A 104 -18.93 -6.24 4.64
C GLY A 104 -18.75 -7.74 4.88
N GLN A 105 -17.58 -8.30 4.55
CA GLN A 105 -17.31 -9.74 4.69
C GLN A 105 -16.23 -10.07 5.71
N THR A 106 -15.12 -9.33 5.76
CA THR A 106 -13.98 -9.67 6.62
C THR A 106 -13.98 -8.82 7.89
N THR A 107 -13.99 -7.50 7.75
CA THR A 107 -13.84 -6.59 8.89
C THR A 107 -15.15 -5.96 9.34
N ASN A 108 -16.17 -5.92 8.47
CA ASN A 108 -17.40 -5.16 8.67
C ASN A 108 -17.13 -3.66 8.89
N THR A 109 -16.10 -3.12 8.25
CA THR A 109 -15.65 -1.72 8.40
C THR A 109 -15.43 -1.01 7.07
N TRP A 110 -15.44 0.32 7.12
CA TRP A 110 -14.97 1.18 6.04
C TRP A 110 -13.43 1.18 6.03
N ILE A 111 -12.84 0.95 4.87
CA ILE A 111 -11.39 0.88 4.67
C ILE A 111 -11.00 1.95 3.66
N THR A 112 -9.94 2.69 3.96
CA THR A 112 -9.44 3.74 3.06
C THR A 112 -8.99 3.17 1.71
N VAL A 113 -9.39 3.84 0.63
CA VAL A 113 -8.90 3.59 -0.73
C VAL A 113 -7.79 4.58 -1.03
N GLY A 114 -6.65 4.09 -1.52
CA GLY A 114 -5.50 4.95 -1.81
C GLY A 114 -4.71 5.38 -0.58
N GLY A 115 -5.09 4.93 0.62
CA GLY A 115 -4.26 4.98 1.83
C GLY A 115 -3.14 3.93 1.82
N GLY A 116 -2.52 3.69 0.65
CA GLY A 116 -1.18 3.14 0.64
C GLY A 116 -0.35 4.18 1.37
N GLY A 117 -0.06 3.91 2.65
CA GLY A 117 0.58 4.88 3.52
C GLY A 117 1.75 5.52 2.80
N ILE A 118 1.94 6.82 3.01
CA ILE A 118 3.19 7.46 2.62
C ILE A 118 4.29 6.55 3.17
N VAL A 119 4.92 5.76 2.31
CA VAL A 119 6.15 5.04 2.64
C VAL A 119 7.18 6.13 2.71
N THR A 120 7.18 6.84 3.83
CA THR A 120 8.25 7.74 4.20
C THR A 120 9.48 6.83 4.19
N PRO A 121 10.46 7.05 3.30
CA PRO A 121 11.63 6.20 3.25
C PRO A 121 12.23 6.17 4.65
N VAL A 122 12.21 4.99 5.28
CA VAL A 122 12.84 4.83 6.59
C VAL A 122 14.33 4.96 6.33
N ALA A 123 14.95 6.00 6.88
CA ALA A 123 16.39 6.14 6.83
C ALA A 123 17.03 4.89 7.45
N PRO A 124 18.07 4.32 6.83
CA PRO A 124 18.80 3.19 7.41
C PRO A 124 19.26 3.51 8.83
N SER A 125 19.24 2.53 9.73
CA SER A 125 19.83 2.71 11.06
C SER A 125 21.34 2.92 10.94
N VAL A 126 21.88 3.89 11.69
CA VAL A 126 23.32 4.19 11.72
C VAL A 126 23.76 4.40 13.16
N ARG A 127 24.74 3.63 13.62
CA ARG A 127 25.35 3.81 14.95
C ARG A 127 26.79 3.30 15.01
N THR A 128 27.47 3.57 16.13
CA THR A 128 28.74 2.93 16.48
C THR A 128 28.49 1.81 17.49
N SER A 129 29.11 0.66 17.28
CA SER A 129 29.10 -0.46 18.22
C SER A 129 29.97 -0.18 19.43
N ALA A 130 29.47 -0.48 20.63
CA ALA A 130 30.21 -0.27 21.87
C ALA A 130 31.22 -1.40 22.14
N THR A 131 30.86 -2.64 21.79
CA THR A 131 31.60 -3.85 22.19
C THR A 131 31.92 -4.79 21.03
N GLY A 132 31.30 -4.59 19.86
CA GLY A 132 31.32 -5.53 18.73
C GLY A 132 30.41 -6.76 18.89
N ALA A 133 29.98 -7.05 20.11
CA ALA A 133 29.05 -8.13 20.46
C ALA A 133 27.65 -7.61 20.84
N ASP A 134 27.37 -6.34 20.55
CA ASP A 134 26.09 -5.66 20.82
C ASP A 134 25.21 -5.54 19.57
N LEU A 135 25.45 -6.36 18.53
CA LEU A 135 24.65 -6.32 17.31
C LEU A 135 23.27 -6.92 17.55
N SER A 136 22.25 -6.35 16.94
CA SER A 136 20.86 -6.78 17.15
C SER A 136 19.99 -6.62 15.91
N ALA A 137 18.72 -7.03 16.02
CA ALA A 137 17.74 -6.84 14.94
C ALA A 137 17.52 -5.36 14.54
N ALA A 138 17.85 -4.40 15.41
CA ALA A 138 17.77 -2.97 15.11
C ALA A 138 18.86 -2.48 14.14
N ASP A 139 19.95 -3.25 13.99
CA ASP A 139 21.06 -2.93 13.08
C ASP A 139 20.82 -3.46 11.65
N LEU A 140 19.74 -4.22 11.44
CA LEU A 140 19.40 -4.80 10.15
C LEU A 140 18.93 -3.74 9.15
N ASN A 141 19.40 -3.89 7.91
CA ASN A 141 19.27 -2.94 6.80
C ASN A 141 19.89 -1.58 7.12
N GLY A 142 20.90 -1.57 7.99
CA GLY A 142 21.62 -0.39 8.43
C GLY A 142 23.15 -0.52 8.36
N TYR A 143 23.81 0.45 8.97
CA TYR A 143 25.26 0.58 9.05
C TYR A 143 25.71 0.62 10.51
N VAL A 144 26.69 -0.21 10.87
CA VAL A 144 27.30 -0.22 12.20
C VAL A 144 28.78 0.06 12.09
N PHE A 145 29.23 1.14 12.71
CA PHE A 145 30.64 1.51 12.78
C PHE A 145 31.34 0.71 13.90
N LEU A 146 32.49 0.12 13.58
CA LEU A 146 33.24 -0.78 14.45
C LEU A 146 34.60 -0.20 14.83
N THR A 147 34.87 -0.18 16.13
CA THR A 147 36.20 0.11 16.70
C THR A 147 36.94 -1.14 17.15
N THR A 148 36.25 -2.28 17.22
CA THR A 148 36.74 -3.59 17.66
C THR A 148 36.13 -4.70 16.80
N ASN A 149 36.56 -5.95 16.99
CA ASN A 149 36.02 -7.12 16.29
C ASN A 149 34.53 -7.27 16.57
N ALA A 150 33.75 -7.73 15.58
CA ALA A 150 32.31 -7.90 15.70
C ALA A 150 31.89 -9.36 15.61
N ASP A 151 30.69 -9.68 16.11
CA ASP A 151 30.12 -11.03 16.05
C ASP A 151 28.66 -11.01 15.60
N LEU A 152 28.39 -11.51 14.40
CA LEU A 152 27.05 -11.59 13.81
C LEU A 152 26.15 -12.64 14.48
N SER A 153 26.71 -13.57 15.27
CA SER A 153 25.92 -14.57 16.00
C SER A 153 25.07 -13.96 17.12
N THR A 154 25.38 -12.71 17.50
CA THR A 154 24.61 -11.94 18.50
C THR A 154 23.26 -11.45 17.97
N ILE A 155 23.09 -11.37 16.64
CA ILE A 155 21.82 -10.99 16.01
C ILE A 155 20.86 -12.19 16.04
N PRO A 156 19.68 -12.09 16.69
CA PRO A 156 18.69 -13.16 16.66
C PRO A 156 18.20 -13.42 15.23
N VAL A 157 18.35 -14.66 14.75
CA VAL A 157 17.93 -15.07 13.42
C VAL A 157 16.58 -15.81 13.47
N SER A 158 15.69 -15.44 12.55
CA SER A 158 14.39 -16.09 12.35
C SER A 158 14.05 -16.13 10.85
N ALA A 159 12.91 -16.72 10.48
CA ALA A 159 12.43 -16.66 9.09
C ALA A 159 12.31 -15.23 8.55
N ALA A 160 12.01 -14.25 9.41
CA ALA A 160 11.91 -12.83 9.04
C ALA A 160 13.28 -12.16 8.79
N THR A 161 14.38 -12.80 9.23
CA THR A 161 15.75 -12.32 9.04
C THR A 161 16.29 -12.66 7.64
N LYS A 162 15.71 -13.67 6.96
CA LYS A 162 16.13 -14.06 5.61
C LYS A 162 16.03 -12.87 4.65
N GLY A 163 17.14 -12.57 3.97
CA GLY A 163 17.27 -11.43 3.04
C GLY A 163 17.54 -10.08 3.71
N LYS A 164 17.58 -10.00 5.04
CA LYS A 164 18.03 -8.80 5.76
C LYS A 164 19.54 -8.66 5.63
N THR A 165 20.00 -7.41 5.54
CA THR A 165 21.42 -7.09 5.41
C THR A 165 21.95 -6.38 6.65
N ILE A 166 23.25 -6.30 6.80
CA ILE A 166 23.93 -5.39 7.72
C ILE A 166 25.27 -4.99 7.09
N THR A 167 25.63 -3.71 7.18
CA THR A 167 26.94 -3.23 6.73
C THR A 167 27.77 -2.84 7.93
N LEU A 168 28.91 -3.49 8.10
CA LEU A 168 29.86 -3.19 9.17
C LEU A 168 30.97 -2.29 8.62
N VAL A 169 31.17 -1.12 9.20
CA VAL A 169 32.12 -0.11 8.72
C VAL A 169 33.28 0.02 9.69
N LYS A 170 34.50 -0.15 9.21
CA LYS A 170 35.68 -0.07 10.07
C LYS A 170 36.06 1.39 10.39
N VAL A 171 36.22 1.70 11.68
CA VAL A 171 36.78 2.98 12.18
C VAL A 171 37.86 2.81 13.26
N GLY A 172 38.02 1.61 13.85
CA GLY A 172 39.04 1.32 14.86
C GLY A 172 40.47 1.19 14.33
N GLY A 173 41.43 0.93 15.22
CA GLY A 173 42.81 0.59 14.85
C GLY A 173 42.97 -0.88 14.41
N GLY A 174 44.09 -1.22 13.78
CA GLY A 174 44.46 -2.60 13.41
C GLY A 174 43.53 -3.27 12.40
N THR A 175 43.68 -4.58 12.18
CA THR A 175 42.72 -5.39 11.41
C THR A 175 41.55 -5.77 12.32
N LEU A 176 40.31 -5.56 11.86
CA LEU A 176 39.12 -6.04 12.57
C LEU A 176 38.60 -7.30 11.89
N THR A 177 38.12 -8.27 12.68
CA THR A 177 37.47 -9.49 12.18
C THR A 177 36.00 -9.53 12.56
N VAL A 178 35.21 -10.20 11.74
CA VAL A 178 33.78 -10.44 11.93
C VAL A 178 33.54 -11.94 12.13
N ASN A 179 33.03 -12.31 13.29
CA ASN A 179 32.65 -13.67 13.63
C ASN A 179 31.18 -13.93 13.31
N GLY A 180 30.74 -15.19 13.38
CA GLY A 180 29.34 -15.57 13.17
C GLY A 180 28.88 -15.56 11.70
N ALA A 181 29.79 -15.30 10.75
CA ALA A 181 29.54 -15.48 9.32
C ALA A 181 29.85 -16.91 8.85
N SER A 182 29.32 -17.27 7.68
CA SER A 182 29.68 -18.49 6.95
C SER A 182 31.20 -18.56 6.73
N ALA A 183 31.78 -19.75 6.80
CA ALA A 183 33.22 -19.96 6.59
C ALA A 183 33.69 -19.56 5.17
N ALA A 184 32.77 -19.48 4.20
CA ALA A 184 33.07 -19.01 2.85
C ALA A 184 33.03 -17.48 2.72
N SER A 185 32.62 -16.76 3.76
CA SER A 185 32.51 -15.31 3.73
C SER A 185 33.85 -14.62 3.96
N PHE A 186 34.03 -13.49 3.27
CA PHE A 186 35.04 -12.53 3.65
C PHE A 186 34.67 -11.90 4.99
N ASN A 187 35.60 -11.88 5.94
CA ASN A 187 35.29 -11.57 7.34
C ASN A 187 36.34 -10.69 8.04
N SER A 188 37.20 -9.99 7.29
CA SER A 188 38.21 -9.10 7.88
C SER A 188 38.19 -7.73 7.22
N MET A 189 38.56 -6.69 7.97
CA MET A 189 38.63 -5.31 7.50
C MET A 189 39.95 -4.69 7.95
N THR A 190 40.77 -4.25 6.99
CA THR A 190 42.11 -3.69 7.25
C THR A 190 42.16 -2.16 7.11
N THR A 191 41.27 -1.58 6.30
CA THR A 191 41.28 -0.15 5.96
C THR A 191 40.12 0.58 6.62
N ASN A 192 40.40 1.70 7.29
CA ASN A 192 39.36 2.54 7.88
C ASN A 192 38.49 3.20 6.80
N GLY A 193 37.20 3.39 7.12
CA GLY A 193 36.21 3.96 6.21
C GLY A 193 35.64 2.97 5.18
N ARG A 194 36.10 1.72 5.18
CA ARG A 194 35.55 0.67 4.31
C ARG A 194 34.47 -0.16 5.00
N GLY A 195 33.48 -0.59 4.23
CA GLY A 195 32.33 -1.36 4.69
C GLY A 195 32.36 -2.80 4.18
N LEU A 196 32.05 -3.74 5.08
CA LEU A 196 31.85 -5.15 4.79
C LEU A 196 30.37 -5.49 5.00
N GLY A 197 29.70 -5.87 3.91
CA GLY A 197 28.26 -6.12 3.88
C GLY A 197 27.94 -7.60 4.01
N PHE A 198 26.99 -7.94 4.87
CA PHE A 198 26.49 -9.29 5.07
C PHE A 198 24.99 -9.39 4.83
N VAL A 199 24.55 -10.49 4.23
CA VAL A 199 23.13 -10.86 4.04
C VAL A 199 22.87 -12.20 4.69
N TYR A 200 21.74 -12.34 5.39
CA TYR A 200 21.34 -13.63 5.95
C TYR A 200 20.58 -14.45 4.90
N ASP A 201 21.11 -15.60 4.51
CA ASP A 201 20.52 -16.46 3.46
C ASP A 201 19.37 -17.36 3.97
N GLY A 202 19.13 -17.38 5.27
CA GLY A 202 18.19 -18.26 5.96
C GLY A 202 18.86 -19.31 6.85
N ALA A 203 20.15 -19.55 6.66
CA ALA A 203 20.96 -20.48 7.45
C ALA A 203 22.19 -19.81 8.07
N SER A 204 22.83 -18.88 7.36
CA SER A 204 24.04 -18.20 7.81
C SER A 204 24.20 -16.81 7.19
N TRP A 205 25.07 -16.00 7.78
CA TRP A 205 25.45 -14.71 7.23
C TRP A 205 26.49 -14.90 6.12
N GLN A 206 26.19 -14.38 4.92
CA GLN A 206 27.07 -14.40 3.76
C GLN A 206 27.59 -12.99 3.48
N SER A 207 28.90 -12.83 3.31
CA SER A 207 29.46 -11.57 2.80
C SER A 207 29.08 -11.37 1.33
N TYR A 208 28.60 -10.18 0.97
CA TYR A 208 28.29 -9.83 -0.44
C TYR A 208 29.06 -8.61 -0.95
N SER A 209 29.79 -7.91 -0.08
CA SER A 209 30.69 -6.83 -0.48
C SER A 209 31.95 -6.86 0.35
N ALA A 210 33.09 -7.04 -0.29
CA ALA A 210 34.40 -6.78 0.29
C ALA A 210 34.97 -5.58 -0.47
N GLN A 211 34.86 -4.39 0.09
CA GLN A 211 35.59 -3.22 -0.40
C GLN A 211 36.76 -2.98 0.52
#